data_AF-A0A6N2CKC4-F1
#
_entry.id   AF-A0A6N2CKC4-F1
#
_cell.length_a   1.000
_cell.length_b   1.000
_cell.length_c   1.000
_cell.angle_alpha   90.00
_cell.angle_beta   90.00
_cell.angle_gamma   90.00
#
_symmetry.space_group_name_H-M   'P 1'
#
loop_
_entity.id
_entity.type
_entity.pdbx_description
1 polymer ?
#
loop_
_entity_poly.entity_id
_entity_poly.type
_entity_poly.pdbx_seq_one_letter_code
_entity_poly.pdbx_strand_id
1 'polypeptide(L)'
;MELLNLGFAILLIKIAICILPGVAGIFLLASSEDKKREMRNFACNKLFGVSNAIPYPKFALFTTVFGSCLLLLSLTGTWFLLLRGLI
;
A
#
# COMPACT_ATOMS: atom_id res chain seq x y z
N MET A 1 18.85 0.35 29.34
CA MET A 1 17.65 0.25 28.48
C MET A 1 17.87 1.09 27.23
N GLU A 2 18.64 0.56 26.27
CA GLU A 2 19.14 1.30 25.10
C GLU A 2 18.37 0.99 23.80
N LEU A 3 17.32 0.15 23.88
CA LEU A 3 16.47 -0.20 22.73
C LEU A 3 15.56 0.95 22.29
N LEU A 4 15.30 1.94 23.15
CA LEU A 4 14.55 3.15 22.82
C LEU A 4 15.48 4.29 22.37
N ASN A 5 16.56 3.96 21.67
CA ASN A 5 17.44 4.96 21.08
C ASN A 5 16.78 5.55 19.83
N LEU A 6 16.85 6.87 19.66
CA LEU A 6 16.22 7.60 18.55
C LEU A 6 16.60 7.01 17.18
N GLY A 7 17.84 6.54 17.05
CA GLY A 7 18.33 5.87 15.83
C GLY A 7 17.57 4.58 15.48
N PHE A 8 17.20 3.78 16.49
CA PHE A 8 16.42 2.56 16.28
C PHE A 8 14.98 2.88 15.86
N ALA A 9 14.37 3.90 16.47
CA ALA A 9 13.03 4.37 16.07
C ALA A 9 13.00 4.86 14.62
N ILE A 10 14.02 5.63 14.20
CA ILE A 10 14.15 6.09 12.80
C ILE A 10 14.31 4.90 11.84
N LEU A 11 15.07 3.88 12.22
CA LEU A 11 15.24 2.67 11.42
C LEU A 11 13.92 1.92 11.24
N LEU A 12 13.14 1.74 12.31
CA LEU A 12 11.80 1.12 12.23
C LEU A 12 10.86 1.90 11.32
N ILE A 13 10.86 3.23 11.39
CA ILE A 13 10.04 4.08 10.53
C ILE A 13 10.45 3.92 9.06
N LYS A 14 11.75 3.90 8.76
CA LYS A 14 12.25 3.67 7.39
C LYS A 14 11.80 2.30 6.85
N ILE A 15 11.93 1.25 7.66
CA ILE A 15 11.48 -0.10 7.30
C ILE A 15 9.97 -0.12 7.03
N ALA A 16 9.17 0.51 7.91
CA ALA A 16 7.72 0.58 7.74
C ALA A 16 7.32 1.30 6.44
N ILE A 17 7.94 2.44 6.12
CA ILE A 17 7.69 3.19 4.88
C ILE A 17 8.09 2.38 3.64
N CYS A 18 9.10 1.51 3.73
CA CYS A 18 9.52 0.68 2.60
C CYS A 18 8.61 -0.54 2.42
N ILE A 19 8.23 -1.20 3.50
CA ILE A 19 7.53 -2.50 3.45
C ILE A 19 6.02 -2.34 3.35
N LEU A 20 5.40 -1.42 4.12
CA LEU A 20 3.94 -1.30 4.16
C LEU A 20 3.31 -0.98 2.80
N PRO A 21 3.84 -0.03 2.00
CA PRO A 21 3.33 0.21 0.66
C PRO A 21 3.48 -1.03 -0.23
N GLY A 22 4.59 -1.76 -0.11
CA GLY A 22 4.83 -2.97 -0.87
C GLY A 22 3.78 -4.04 -0.59
N VAL A 23 3.54 -4.35 0.68
CA VAL A 23 2.52 -5.32 1.11
C VAL A 23 1.12 -4.89 0.66
N ALA A 24 0.78 -3.60 0.82
CA ALA A 24 -0.50 -3.07 0.36
C ALA A 24 -0.65 -3.16 -1.17
N GLY A 25 0.40 -2.88 -1.93
CA GLY A 25 0.44 -3.02 -3.38
C GLY A 25 0.22 -4.46 -3.83
N ILE A 26 0.92 -5.42 -3.22
CA ILE A 26 0.74 -6.87 -3.50
C ILE A 26 -0.70 -7.29 -3.17
N PHE A 27 -1.22 -6.90 -2.01
CA PHE A 27 -2.58 -7.25 -1.60
C PHE A 27 -3.63 -6.74 -2.60
N LEU A 28 -3.49 -5.49 -3.06
CA LEU A 28 -4.39 -4.92 -4.07
C LEU A 28 -4.31 -5.63 -5.41
N LEU A 29 -3.11 -6.02 -5.85
CA LEU A 29 -2.93 -6.70 -7.13
C LEU A 29 -3.39 -8.16 -7.09
N ALA A 30 -2.99 -8.90 -6.06
CA ALA A 30 -3.21 -10.33 -5.90
C ALA A 30 -4.58 -10.70 -5.30
N SER A 31 -5.35 -9.73 -4.81
CA SER A 31 -6.71 -10.00 -4.31
C SER A 31 -7.62 -10.56 -5.40
N SER A 32 -8.48 -11.51 -5.02
CA SER A 32 -9.48 -12.11 -5.91
C SER A 32 -10.51 -11.08 -6.37
N GLU A 33 -11.18 -11.35 -7.49
CA GLU A 33 -12.22 -10.46 -8.00
C GLU A 33 -13.33 -10.20 -6.97
N ASP A 34 -13.73 -11.23 -6.22
CA ASP A 34 -14.74 -11.11 -5.17
C ASP A 34 -14.31 -10.16 -4.06
N LYS A 35 -13.05 -10.26 -3.61
CA LYS A 35 -12.49 -9.33 -2.62
C LYS A 35 -12.42 -7.90 -3.14
N LYS A 36 -12.07 -7.71 -4.42
CA LYS A 36 -12.10 -6.38 -5.06
C LYS A 36 -13.52 -5.81 -5.12
N ARG A 37 -14.53 -6.64 -5.37
CA ARG A 37 -15.95 -6.23 -5.34
C ARG A 37 -16.40 -5.83 -3.93
N GLU A 38 -16.04 -6.61 -2.92
CA GLU A 38 -16.30 -6.29 -1.51
C GLU A 38 -15.65 -4.96 -1.10
N MET A 39 -14.37 -4.77 -1.43
CA MET A 39 -13.63 -3.53 -1.16
C MET A 39 -14.29 -2.33 -1.83
N ARG A 40 -14.71 -2.47 -3.09
CA ARG A 40 -15.45 -1.43 -3.80
C ARG A 40 -16.74 -1.08 -3.09
N ASN A 41 -17.55 -2.08 -2.72
CA ASN A 41 -18.83 -1.87 -2.06
C ASN A 41 -18.64 -1.18 -0.71
N PHE A 42 -17.63 -1.60 0.06
CA PHE A 42 -17.26 -0.97 1.33
C PHE A 42 -16.84 0.49 1.13
N ALA A 43 -15.95 0.76 0.17
CA ALA A 43 -15.49 2.11 -0.15
C ALA A 43 -16.64 3.00 -0.64
N CYS A 44 -17.49 2.50 -1.53
CA CYS A 44 -18.62 3.27 -2.06
C CYS A 44 -19.66 3.55 -0.97
N ASN A 45 -19.96 2.57 -0.11
CA ASN A 45 -20.90 2.76 0.98
C ASN A 45 -20.36 3.78 2.01
N LYS A 46 -19.06 3.72 2.33
CA LYS A 46 -18.46 4.63 3.31
C LYS A 46 -18.27 6.06 2.78
N LEU A 47 -18.00 6.22 1.49
CA LEU A 47 -17.74 7.54 0.87
C LEU A 47 -18.99 8.19 0.29
N PHE A 48 -19.91 7.41 -0.27
CA PHE A 48 -21.07 7.91 -1.02
C PHE A 48 -22.42 7.45 -0.45
N GLY A 49 -22.44 6.64 0.62
CA GLY A 49 -23.67 6.09 1.20
C GLY A 49 -24.40 5.09 0.30
N VAL A 50 -23.82 4.71 -0.83
CA VAL A 50 -24.40 3.80 -1.83
C VAL A 50 -23.37 2.77 -2.28
N SER A 51 -23.80 1.54 -2.54
CA SER A 51 -22.87 0.44 -2.87
C SER A 51 -22.39 0.42 -4.33
N ASN A 52 -23.04 1.17 -5.23
CA ASN A 52 -22.79 1.10 -6.68
C ASN A 52 -22.43 2.46 -7.32
N ALA A 53 -21.77 3.36 -6.57
CA ALA A 53 -21.34 4.65 -7.09
C ALA A 53 -20.29 4.53 -8.22
N ILE A 54 -19.41 3.52 -8.13
CA ILE A 54 -18.27 3.36 -9.05
C ILE A 54 -18.43 2.07 -9.88
N PRO A 55 -18.38 2.14 -11.23
CA PRO A 55 -18.35 0.95 -12.08
C PRO A 55 -17.15 0.05 -11.75
N TYR A 56 -17.38 -1.26 -11.65
CA TYR A 56 -16.33 -2.24 -11.36
C TYR A 56 -15.09 -2.15 -12.28
N PRO A 57 -15.19 -2.01 -13.63
CA PRO A 57 -14.00 -1.96 -14.47
C PRO A 57 -13.10 -0.74 -14.18
N LYS A 58 -13.71 0.41 -13.82
CA LYS A 58 -12.94 1.60 -13.42
C LYS A 58 -12.26 1.40 -12.08
N PHE A 59 -12.95 0.77 -11.12
CA PHE A 59 -12.37 0.43 -9.82
C PHE A 59 -11.22 -0.59 -9.95
N ALA A 60 -11.39 -1.62 -10.77
CA ALA A 60 -10.36 -2.62 -11.03
C ALA A 60 -9.09 -1.99 -11.62
N LEU A 61 -9.23 -1.15 -12.65
CA LEU A 61 -8.10 -0.43 -13.24
C LEU A 61 -7.43 0.50 -12.23
N PHE A 62 -8.20 1.22 -11.42
CA PHE A 62 -7.67 2.04 -10.32
C PHE A 62 -6.86 1.20 -9.33
N THR A 63 -7.39 0.06 -8.85
CA THR A 63 -6.67 -0.82 -7.92
C THR A 63 -5.37 -1.35 -8.50
N THR A 64 -5.33 -1.64 -9.81
CA THR A 64 -4.12 -2.10 -10.50
C THR A 64 -3.08 -0.98 -10.61
N VAL A 65 -3.48 0.21 -11.08
CA VAL A 65 -2.56 1.35 -11.20
C VAL A 65 -2.04 1.77 -9.84
N PHE A 66 -2.92 1.88 -8.85
CA PHE A 66 -2.55 2.26 -7.49
C PHE A 66 -1.65 1.20 -6.83
N GLY A 67 -1.96 -0.09 -6.99
CA GLY A 67 -1.12 -1.18 -6.51
C GLY A 67 0.28 -1.16 -7.12
N SER A 68 0.39 -0.94 -8.44
CA SER A 68 1.67 -0.79 -9.12
C SER A 68 2.48 0.43 -8.63
N CYS A 69 1.83 1.58 -8.42
CA CYS A 69 2.48 2.76 -7.85
C CYS A 69 3.04 2.48 -6.44
N LEU A 70 2.29 1.77 -5.60
CA LEU A 70 2.74 1.41 -4.25
C LEU A 70 3.96 0.47 -4.28
N LEU A 71 4.02 -0.47 -5.23
CA LEU A 71 5.19 -1.31 -5.43
C LEU A 71 6.42 -0.49 -5.87
N LEU A 72 6.25 0.45 -6.80
CA LEU A 72 7.33 1.34 -7.23
C LEU A 72 7.82 2.22 -6.08
N LEU A 73 6.92 2.73 -5.24
CA LEU A 73 7.26 3.47 -4.02
C LEU A 73 8.02 2.60 -3.01
N SER A 74 7.63 1.33 -2.85
CA SER A 74 8.34 0.39 -1.98
C SER A 74 9.76 0.10 -2.49
N LEU A 75 9.92 -0.14 -3.79
CA LEU A 75 11.22 -0.40 -4.42
C LEU A 75 12.15 0.82 -4.32
N THR A 76 11.66 1.99 -4.71
CA THR A 76 12.42 3.24 -4.63
C THR A 76 12.76 3.60 -3.19
N GLY A 77 11.80 3.48 -2.27
CA GLY A 77 12.02 3.69 -0.83
C GLY A 77 13.10 2.77 -0.28
N THR A 78 13.04 1.47 -0.60
CA THR A 78 14.05 0.49 -0.16
C THR A 78 15.44 0.87 -0.66
N TRP A 79 15.54 1.29 -1.93
CA TRP A 79 16.81 1.75 -2.50
C TRP A 79 17.38 2.99 -1.79
N PHE A 80 16.57 4.05 -1.66
CA PHE A 80 17.06 5.34 -1.17
C PHE A 80 17.18 5.44 0.35
N LEU A 81 16.29 4.78 1.12
CA LEU A 81 16.22 4.92 2.57
C LEU A 81 16.96 3.82 3.33
N LEU A 82 17.05 2.61 2.78
CA LEU A 82 17.68 1.46 3.41
C LEU A 82 19.02 1.10 2.77
N LEU A 83 19.07 0.92 1.45
CA LEU A 83 20.26 0.39 0.77
C LEU A 83 21.36 1.44 0.52
N ARG A 84 21.01 2.67 0.12
CA ARG A 84 21.99 3.73 -0.18
C ARG A 84 22.89 4.13 0.99
N GLY A 85 22.44 3.90 2.23
CA GLY A 85 23.25 4.15 3.42
C GLY A 85 24.07 2.95 3.88
N LEU A 86 23.90 1.80 3.24
CA LEU A 86 24.53 0.52 3.61
C LEU A 86 25.64 0.11 2.63
N ILE A 87 25.53 0.53 1.36
CA ILE A 87 26.53 0.38 0.28
C ILE A 87 27.38 1.64 0.22
#